data_AF-A0A7C4YA86-F1
#
_entry.id   AF-A0A7C4YA86-F1
#
_cell.length_a   1.000
_cell.length_b   1.000
_cell.length_c   1.000
_cell.angle_alpha   90.00
_cell.angle_beta   90.00
_cell.angle_gamma   90.00
#
_symmetry.space_group_name_H-M   'P 1'
#
loop_
_entity.id
_entity.type
_entity.pdbx_description
1 polymer ?
#
loop_
_entity_poly.entity_id
_entity_poly.type
_entity_poly.pdbx_seq_one_letter_code
_entity_poly.pdbx_strand_id
1 'polypeptide(L)'
;MTNKEHLQSIFDTVWESHEGKVMFDEPLTIKASPHSWPIYVYGVEVGPQSSVYLMTGEEWHKLEEQDRNFSIVANSITQRLNLVS
;
A
#
# COMPACT_ATOMS: atom_id res chain seq x y z
N MET A 1 -14.73 -6.10 2.60
CA MET A 1 -14.40 -4.71 2.89
C MET A 1 -14.57 -3.89 1.63
N THR A 2 -15.04 -2.65 1.75
CA THR A 2 -15.05 -1.65 0.68
C THR A 2 -13.63 -1.10 0.44
N ASN A 3 -13.39 -0.41 -0.68
CA ASN A 3 -12.07 0.17 -0.97
C ASN A 3 -11.67 1.21 0.09
N LYS A 4 -12.62 2.01 0.55
CA LYS A 4 -12.44 2.92 1.67
C LYS A 4 -12.03 2.23 2.98
N GLU A 5 -12.65 1.10 3.31
CA GLU A 5 -12.30 0.32 4.50
C GLU A 5 -10.87 -0.24 4.41
N HIS A 6 -10.44 -0.66 3.21
CA HIS A 6 -9.05 -1.06 2.97
C HIS A 6 -8.06 0.09 3.19
N LEU A 7 -8.34 1.28 2.64
CA LEU A 7 -7.48 2.46 2.85
C LEU A 7 -7.37 2.82 4.32
N GLN A 8 -8.50 2.83 5.05
CA GLN A 8 -8.51 3.15 6.47
C GLN A 8 -7.72 2.11 7.28
N SER A 9 -7.86 0.82 6.98
CA SER A 9 -7.10 -0.23 7.67
C SER A 9 -5.58 -0.09 7.45
N ILE A 10 -5.15 0.20 6.22
CA ILE A 10 -3.73 0.47 5.93
C ILE A 10 -3.29 1.74 6.67
N PHE A 11 -4.13 2.78 6.67
CA PHE A 11 -3.85 4.03 7.36
C PHE A 11 -3.58 3.81 8.85
N ASP A 12 -4.52 3.16 9.54
CA ASP A 12 -4.45 2.91 10.97
C ASP A 12 -3.18 2.09 11.31
N THR A 13 -2.90 1.04 10.53
CA THR A 13 -1.72 0.18 10.74
C THR A 13 -0.41 0.94 10.61
N VAL A 14 -0.27 1.78 9.57
CA VAL A 14 0.96 2.56 9.34
C VAL A 14 1.09 3.70 10.35
N TRP A 15 -0.02 4.36 10.69
CA TRP A 15 -0.04 5.46 11.65
C TRP A 15 0.31 5.00 13.07
N GLU A 16 -0.14 3.82 13.47
CA GLU A 16 0.14 3.26 14.80
C GLU A 16 1.57 2.73 14.93
N SER A 17 2.15 2.24 13.83
CA SER A 17 3.42 1.51 13.90
C SER A 17 4.66 2.41 13.73
N HIS A 18 4.56 3.49 12.95
CA HIS A 18 5.71 4.31 12.56
C HIS A 18 5.26 5.78 12.35
N GLU A 19 6.18 6.75 12.18
CA GLU A 19 5.90 8.20 12.03
C GLU A 19 5.09 8.57 10.74
N GLY A 20 4.03 7.83 10.43
CA GLY A 20 3.24 7.91 9.20
C GLY A 20 3.87 7.18 8.02
N LYS A 21 4.91 6.35 8.20
CA LYS A 21 5.66 5.76 7.08
C LYS A 21 6.33 4.43 7.43
N VAL A 22 6.17 3.44 6.56
CA VAL A 22 6.83 2.13 6.62
C VAL A 22 7.64 1.91 5.35
N MET A 23 8.91 1.54 5.49
CA MET A 23 9.78 1.12 4.40
C MET A 23 10.00 -0.40 4.46
N PHE A 24 10.09 -1.06 3.32
CA PHE A 24 10.35 -2.49 3.24
C PHE A 24 11.80 -2.77 2.84
N ASP A 25 12.47 -3.67 3.56
CA ASP A 25 13.85 -4.09 3.23
C ASP A 25 13.96 -4.73 1.84
N GLU A 26 12.92 -5.48 1.47
CA GLU A 26 12.74 -6.04 0.12
C GLU A 26 11.42 -5.54 -0.47
N PRO A 27 11.37 -5.20 -1.77
CA PRO A 27 10.17 -4.66 -2.38
C PRO A 27 9.04 -5.69 -2.38
N LEU A 28 7.86 -5.25 -1.95
CA LEU A 28 6.63 -5.99 -2.16
C LEU A 28 6.34 -6.05 -3.66
N THR A 29 6.39 -7.25 -4.22
CA THR A 29 6.14 -7.48 -5.64
C THR A 29 4.66 -7.83 -5.85
N ILE A 30 3.93 -6.95 -6.53
CA ILE A 30 2.48 -7.09 -6.75
C ILE A 30 2.23 -7.35 -8.24
N LYS A 31 1.59 -8.48 -8.55
CA LYS A 31 1.22 -8.83 -9.92
C LYS A 31 -0.29 -8.73 -10.11
N ALA A 32 -0.75 -7.61 -10.67
CA ALA A 32 -2.17 -7.33 -10.87
C ALA A 32 -2.87 -8.33 -11.81
N SER A 33 -2.14 -8.92 -12.76
CA SER A 33 -2.64 -9.98 -13.65
C SER A 33 -1.51 -10.85 -14.16
N PRO A 34 -1.78 -12.08 -14.66
CA PRO A 34 -0.75 -12.98 -15.19
C PRO A 34 0.14 -12.37 -16.29
N HIS A 35 -0.40 -11.43 -17.08
CA HIS A 35 0.25 -10.82 -18.25
C HIS A 35 0.70 -9.37 -18.04
N SER A 36 0.54 -8.81 -16.84
CA SER A 36 1.08 -7.48 -16.52
C SER A 36 2.48 -7.58 -15.96
N TRP A 37 3.28 -6.55 -16.21
CA TRP A 37 4.52 -6.33 -15.46
C TRP A 37 4.21 -6.18 -13.96
N PRO A 38 5.07 -6.70 -13.07
CA PRO A 38 4.91 -6.53 -11.64
C PRO A 38 5.11 -5.07 -11.24
N ILE A 39 4.36 -4.65 -10.22
CA ILE A 39 4.55 -3.39 -9.51
C ILE A 39 5.44 -3.71 -8.30
N TYR A 40 6.52 -2.94 -8.13
CA TYR A 40 7.39 -3.07 -6.96
C TYR A 40 7.11 -1.93 -6.01
N VAL A 41 6.63 -2.26 -4.82
CA VAL A 41 6.34 -1.29 -3.76
C VAL A 41 7.42 -1.38 -2.69
N TYR A 42 8.13 -0.29 -2.47
CA TYR A 42 9.27 -0.20 -1.53
C TYR A 42 8.87 0.37 -0.17
N GLY A 43 7.70 1.00 -0.08
CA GLY A 43 7.22 1.58 1.15
C GLY A 43 5.79 2.08 1.03
N VAL A 44 5.21 2.37 2.19
CA VAL A 44 3.86 2.89 2.35
C VAL A 44 3.94 4.09 3.29
N GLU A 45 3.32 5.19 2.90
CA GLU A 45 3.25 6.42 3.69
C GLU A 45 1.78 6.83 3.80
N VAL A 46 1.41 7.41 4.93
CA VAL A 46 0.08 7.91 5.17
C VAL A 46 0.10 9.42 5.32
N GLY A 47 -0.88 10.06 4.70
CA GLY A 47 -1.00 11.51 4.67
C GLY A 47 -2.30 12.01 5.32
N PRO A 48 -2.57 13.32 5.24
CA PRO A 48 -3.79 13.89 5.78
C PRO A 48 -5.05 13.23 5.19
N GLN A 49 -6.14 13.21 5.96
CA GLN A 49 -7.45 12.70 5.54
C GLN A 49 -7.45 11.20 5.14
N SER A 50 -6.72 10.37 5.87
CA SER A 50 -6.64 8.92 5.61
C SER A 50 -6.10 8.57 4.21
N SER A 51 -5.24 9.42 3.65
CA SER A 51 -4.61 9.16 2.36
C SER A 51 -3.46 8.16 2.51
N VAL A 52 -3.32 7.27 1.53
CA VAL A 52 -2.26 6.25 1.48
C VAL A 52 -1.45 6.46 0.20
N TYR A 53 -0.13 6.46 0.36
CA TYR A 53 0.85 6.64 -0.70
C TYR A 53 1.77 5.41 -0.75
N LEU A 54 2.12 5.00 -1.96
CA LEU A 54 2.99 3.85 -2.23
C LEU A 54 4.24 4.34 -2.93
N MET A 55 5.40 3.89 -2.45
CA MET A 55 6.66 4.16 -3.14
C MET A 55 6.89 3.11 -4.22
N THR A 56 6.86 3.51 -5.49
CA THR A 56 7.24 2.63 -6.61
C THR A 56 8.47 3.19 -7.31
N GLY A 57 9.61 2.50 -7.19
CA GLY A 57 10.89 3.08 -7.58
C GLY A 57 11.27 4.22 -6.63
N GLU A 58 11.56 5.40 -7.17
CA GLU A 58 11.90 6.61 -6.37
C GLU A 58 10.70 7.56 -6.17
N GLU A 59 9.55 7.24 -6.74
CA GLU A 59 8.37 8.10 -6.72
C GLU A 59 7.29 7.59 -5.77
N TRP A 60 6.55 8.53 -5.16
CA TRP A 60 5.39 8.25 -4.31
C TRP A 60 4.10 8.48 -5.08
N HIS A 61 3.23 7.48 -5.12
CA HIS A 61 1.94 7.55 -5.79
C HIS A 61 0.81 7.34 -4.79
N LYS A 62 -0.21 8.19 -4.87
CA LYS A 62 -1.41 8.01 -4.06
C LYS A 62 -2.19 6.79 -4.56
N LEU A 63 -2.58 5.91 -3.64
CA LEU A 63 -3.47 4.80 -3.94
C LEU A 63 -4.91 5.30 -3.92
N GLU A 64 -5.61 5.22 -5.05
CA GLU A 64 -6.96 5.77 -5.20
C GLU A 64 -8.01 4.66 -5.25
N GLU A 65 -9.20 4.89 -4.67
CA GLU A 65 -10.27 3.87 -4.61
C GLU A 65 -10.73 3.39 -6.00
N GLN A 66 -10.63 4.25 -7.01
CA GLN A 66 -10.98 3.97 -8.41
C GLN A 66 -9.90 3.21 -9.20
N ASP A 67 -8.74 2.92 -8.59
CA ASP A 67 -7.69 2.19 -9.27
C ASP A 67 -8.16 0.79 -9.66
N ARG A 68 -7.97 0.43 -10.93
CA ARG A 68 -8.48 -0.81 -11.53
C ARG A 68 -8.11 -2.07 -10.75
N ASN A 69 -6.95 -2.06 -10.08
CA ASN A 69 -6.41 -3.20 -9.32
C ASN A 69 -6.34 -2.92 -7.82
N PHE A 70 -7.09 -1.92 -7.33
CA PHE A 70 -7.04 -1.45 -5.95
C PHE A 70 -7.07 -2.60 -4.95
N SER A 71 -8.06 -3.50 -5.05
CA SER A 71 -8.26 -4.54 -4.04
C SER A 71 -7.09 -5.53 -3.99
N ILE A 72 -6.40 -5.79 -5.11
CA ILE A 72 -5.21 -6.65 -5.15
C ILE A 72 -4.04 -5.95 -4.47
N VAL A 73 -3.83 -4.68 -4.81
CA VAL A 73 -2.74 -3.85 -4.26
C VAL A 73 -2.92 -3.68 -2.75
N ALA A 74 -4.09 -3.23 -2.32
CA ALA A 74 -4.42 -3.01 -0.92
C ALA A 74 -4.28 -4.28 -0.09
N ASN A 75 -4.80 -5.43 -0.56
CA ASN A 75 -4.65 -6.71 0.16
C ASN A 75 -3.17 -7.11 0.30
N SER A 76 -2.38 -6.96 -0.76
CA SER A 76 -0.95 -7.30 -0.73
C SER A 76 -0.20 -6.44 0.29
N ILE A 77 -0.54 -5.15 0.34
CA ILE A 77 0.04 -4.20 1.29
C ILE A 77 -0.36 -4.56 2.73
N THR A 78 -1.64 -4.74 3.01
CA THR A 78 -2.11 -5.12 4.35
C THR A 78 -1.45 -6.40 4.84
N GLN A 79 -1.35 -7.42 3.97
CA GLN A 79 -0.67 -8.66 4.31
C GLN A 79 0.81 -8.44 4.63
N ARG A 80 1.51 -7.61 3.84
CA ARG A 80 2.91 -7.29 4.10
C ARG A 80 3.06 -6.52 5.42
N LEU A 81 2.24 -5.50 5.66
CA LEU A 81 2.27 -4.70 6.88
C LEU A 81 2.09 -5.57 8.13
N ASN A 82 1.14 -6.51 8.11
CA ASN A 82 0.92 -7.45 9.21
C ASN A 82 2.09 -8.42 9.48
N LEU A 83 3.05 -8.55 8.55
CA LEU A 83 4.25 -9.38 8.73
C LEU A 83 5.45 -8.58 9.26
N VAL A 84 5.41 -7.24 9.16
CA VAL A 84 6.45 -6.34 9.67
C VAL A 84 6.06 -5.62 10.96
N SER A 85 4.76 -5.56 11.29
CA SER A 85 4.24 -5.17 12.60
C SER A 85 4.38 -6.28 13.65
#